data_AF-A0A838K1Z0-F1
#
_entry.id   AF-A0A838K1Z0-F1
#
_cell.length_a   1.000
_cell.length_b   1.000
_cell.length_c   1.000
_cell.angle_alpha   90.00
_cell.angle_beta   90.00
_cell.angle_gamma   90.00
#
_symmetry.space_group_name_H-M   'P 1'
#
loop_
_entity.id
_entity.type
_entity.pdbx_description
1 polymer ?
#
loop_
_entity_poly.entity_id
_entity_poly.type
_entity_poly.pdbx_seq_one_letter_code
_entity_poly.pdbx_strand_id
1 'polypeptide(L)'
;MDFDGVGELLARSIAAERQTDVFALLEQARVAEVLSRHGVRFAYLFGSQARGTARADSDLDVAVRFDGDRDADARFGVALRLGAELEAAVGITVDLVDLEAAPLRLVGRILTERLVLVGQDDPERVAFEVRQFKLAVDFEHHAAELDRALLGAMARGDR
;
A
#
# COMPACT_ATOMS: atom_id res chain seq x y z
N MET A 1 -19.65 -27.92 -37.33
CA MET A 1 -18.73 -27.19 -36.43
C MET A 1 -19.63 -26.53 -35.40
N ASP A 2 -19.68 -27.09 -34.19
CA ASP A 2 -20.52 -26.60 -33.09
C ASP A 2 -19.88 -25.35 -32.48
N PHE A 3 -20.56 -24.21 -32.61
CA PHE A 3 -20.17 -22.93 -31.99
C PHE A 3 -20.90 -22.68 -30.65
N ASP A 4 -21.82 -23.58 -30.25
CA ASP A 4 -22.65 -23.44 -29.04
C ASP A 4 -21.84 -23.45 -27.73
N GLY A 5 -20.74 -24.21 -27.68
CA GLY A 5 -19.88 -24.29 -26.49
C GLY A 5 -19.03 -23.04 -26.23
N VAL A 6 -18.73 -22.24 -27.27
CA VAL A 6 -17.90 -21.04 -27.13
C VAL A 6 -18.67 -19.90 -26.46
N GLY A 7 -19.98 -19.80 -26.74
CA GLY A 7 -20.86 -18.81 -26.11
C GLY A 7 -21.05 -19.04 -24.61
N GLU A 8 -21.19 -20.31 -24.19
CA GLU A 8 -21.35 -20.65 -22.76
C GLU A 8 -20.04 -20.46 -21.98
N LEU A 9 -18.88 -20.76 -22.59
CA LEU A 9 -17.55 -20.50 -22.02
C LEU A 9 -17.27 -18.99 -21.86
N LEU A 10 -17.61 -18.18 -22.85
CA LEU A 10 -17.47 -16.72 -22.76
C LEU A 10 -18.41 -16.12 -21.73
N ALA A 11 -19.66 -16.57 -21.65
CA ALA A 11 -20.61 -16.12 -20.65
C ALA A 11 -20.17 -16.48 -19.22
N ARG A 12 -19.59 -17.68 -19.03
CA ARG A 12 -19.00 -18.10 -17.74
C ARG A 12 -17.74 -17.30 -17.39
N SER A 13 -16.88 -16.97 -18.36
CA SER A 13 -15.71 -16.10 -18.14
C SER A 13 -16.13 -14.70 -17.72
N ILE A 14 -17.08 -14.09 -18.43
CA ILE A 14 -17.60 -12.75 -18.11
C ILE A 14 -18.31 -12.76 -16.76
N ALA A 15 -19.06 -13.80 -16.42
CA ALA A 15 -19.71 -13.92 -15.12
C ALA A 15 -18.69 -14.10 -13.99
N ALA A 16 -17.64 -14.90 -14.19
CA ALA A 16 -16.57 -15.10 -13.22
C ALA A 16 -15.71 -13.84 -13.02
N GLU A 17 -15.39 -13.11 -14.09
CA GLU A 17 -14.73 -11.80 -14.04
C GLU A 17 -15.60 -10.80 -13.26
N ARG A 18 -16.90 -10.68 -13.59
CA ARG A 18 -17.83 -9.81 -12.85
C ARG A 18 -18.02 -10.21 -11.39
N GLN A 19 -18.05 -11.50 -11.09
CA GLN A 19 -18.16 -12.02 -9.72
C GLN A 19 -16.88 -11.69 -8.92
N THR A 20 -15.72 -11.79 -9.56
CA THR A 20 -14.41 -11.42 -9.00
C THR A 20 -14.35 -9.91 -8.74
N ASP A 21 -14.84 -9.10 -9.68
CA ASP A 21 -14.90 -7.64 -9.54
C ASP A 21 -15.81 -7.21 -8.39
N VAL A 22 -17.00 -7.81 -8.25
CA VAL A 22 -17.91 -7.50 -7.13
C VAL A 22 -17.31 -7.91 -5.80
N PHE A 23 -16.68 -9.08 -5.72
CA PHE A 23 -16.02 -9.53 -4.49
C PHE A 23 -14.86 -8.61 -4.11
N ALA A 24 -14.01 -8.26 -5.08
CA ALA A 24 -12.91 -7.30 -4.87
C ALA A 24 -13.41 -5.93 -4.40
N LEU A 25 -14.52 -5.44 -4.97
CA LEU A 25 -15.16 -4.19 -4.55
C LEU A 25 -15.71 -4.28 -3.11
N LEU A 26 -16.29 -5.41 -2.72
CA LEU A 26 -16.79 -5.62 -1.36
C LEU A 26 -15.65 -5.72 -0.34
N GLU A 27 -14.56 -6.41 -0.67
CA GLU A 27 -13.36 -6.47 0.16
C GLU A 27 -12.72 -5.08 0.30
N GLN A 28 -12.60 -4.34 -0.80
CA GLN A 28 -12.13 -2.96 -0.77
C GLN A 28 -13.02 -2.06 0.08
N ALA A 29 -14.35 -2.21 -0.02
CA ALA A 29 -15.30 -1.47 0.81
C ALA A 29 -15.14 -1.83 2.30
N ARG A 30 -14.95 -3.10 2.64
CA ARG A 30 -14.71 -3.56 4.02
C ARG A 30 -13.42 -2.97 4.58
N VAL A 31 -12.34 -3.01 3.81
CA VAL A 31 -11.05 -2.38 4.19
C VAL A 31 -11.22 -0.87 4.38
N ALA A 32 -11.89 -0.18 3.45
CA ALA A 32 -12.15 1.26 3.55
C ALA A 32 -12.97 1.61 4.80
N GLU A 33 -13.97 0.81 5.14
CA GLU A 33 -14.80 0.99 6.32
C GLU A 33 -13.97 0.89 7.61
N VAL A 34 -13.12 -0.15 7.72
CA VAL A 34 -12.20 -0.32 8.86
C VAL A 34 -11.25 0.89 8.96
N LEU A 35 -10.64 1.31 7.86
CA LEU A 35 -9.75 2.47 7.82
C LEU A 35 -10.46 3.75 8.33
N SER A 36 -11.68 4.02 7.86
CA SER A 36 -12.46 5.19 8.29
C SER A 36 -12.78 5.17 9.79
N ARG A 37 -13.09 4.00 10.38
CA ARG A 37 -13.40 3.88 11.81
C ARG A 37 -12.21 4.24 12.72
N HIS A 38 -10.98 4.07 12.23
CA HIS A 38 -9.75 4.43 12.98
C HIS A 38 -9.26 5.87 12.72
N GLY A 39 -10.05 6.67 11.99
CA GLY A 39 -9.72 8.04 11.62
C GLY A 39 -8.50 8.10 10.72
N VAL A 40 -8.47 7.25 9.69
CA VAL A 40 -7.52 7.34 8.59
C VAL A 40 -8.05 8.32 7.55
N ARG A 41 -7.24 9.34 7.24
CA ARG A 41 -7.57 10.35 6.24
C ARG A 41 -7.42 9.82 4.82
N PHE A 42 -6.29 9.17 4.56
CA PHE A 42 -5.99 8.53 3.29
C PHE A 42 -5.08 7.32 3.52
N ALA A 43 -5.18 6.36 2.61
CA ALA A 43 -4.45 5.11 2.68
C ALA A 43 -4.06 4.59 1.30
N TYR A 44 -2.97 3.85 1.27
CA TYR A 44 -2.41 3.22 0.10
C TYR A 44 -2.25 1.73 0.31
N LEU A 45 -2.56 0.96 -0.72
CA LEU A 45 -1.99 -0.37 -0.93
C LEU A 45 -0.66 -0.18 -1.66
N PHE A 46 0.40 -0.83 -1.22
CA PHE A 46 1.68 -0.82 -1.92
C PHE A 46 2.26 -2.24 -2.00
N GLY A 47 3.53 -2.37 -2.40
CA GLY A 47 4.20 -3.66 -2.31
C GLY A 47 3.80 -4.66 -3.40
N SER A 48 3.92 -5.96 -3.12
CA SER A 48 3.75 -7.01 -4.12
C SER A 48 2.32 -7.08 -4.68
N GLN A 49 1.33 -6.82 -3.82
CA GLN A 49 -0.09 -6.78 -4.17
C GLN A 49 -0.39 -5.63 -5.14
N ALA A 50 0.11 -4.41 -4.85
CA ALA A 50 -0.04 -3.28 -5.76
C ALA A 50 0.69 -3.48 -7.11
N ARG A 51 1.83 -4.17 -7.10
CA ARG A 51 2.60 -4.48 -8.32
C ARG A 51 2.05 -5.67 -9.13
N GLY A 52 1.02 -6.38 -8.66
CA GLY A 52 0.52 -7.60 -9.31
C GLY A 52 1.51 -8.77 -9.30
N THR A 53 2.47 -8.76 -8.37
CA THR A 53 3.53 -9.77 -8.22
C THR A 53 3.40 -10.56 -6.92
N ALA A 54 2.23 -10.47 -6.28
CA ALA A 54 1.92 -11.19 -5.06
C ALA A 54 1.92 -12.70 -5.28
N ARG A 55 2.44 -13.40 -4.28
CA ARG A 55 2.39 -14.86 -4.15
C ARG A 55 1.24 -15.22 -3.19
N ALA A 56 0.90 -16.51 -3.13
CA ALA A 56 -0.19 -16.99 -2.28
C ALA A 56 0.03 -16.71 -0.77
N ASP A 57 1.26 -16.50 -0.35
CA ASP A 57 1.70 -16.20 1.02
C ASP A 57 2.09 -14.72 1.22
N SER A 58 1.76 -13.83 0.28
CA SER A 58 2.12 -12.41 0.40
C SER A 58 1.24 -11.67 1.39
N ASP A 59 1.89 -10.95 2.31
CA ASP A 59 1.27 -9.99 3.21
C ASP A 59 0.60 -8.85 2.42
N LEU A 60 -0.33 -8.16 3.08
CA LEU A 60 -0.98 -6.96 2.57
C LEU A 60 -0.27 -5.71 3.12
N ASP A 61 0.49 -5.04 2.26
CA ASP A 61 1.22 -3.82 2.61
C ASP A 61 0.31 -2.58 2.54
N VAL A 62 -0.04 -1.99 3.69
CA VAL A 62 -0.95 -0.84 3.78
C VAL A 62 -0.26 0.36 4.43
N ALA A 63 -0.22 1.49 3.74
CA ALA A 63 0.31 2.74 4.30
C ALA A 63 -0.82 3.69 4.63
N VAL A 64 -0.79 4.32 5.81
CA VAL A 64 -1.89 5.17 6.31
C VAL A 64 -1.39 6.53 6.77
N ARG A 65 -2.23 7.54 6.56
CA ARG A 65 -2.14 8.84 7.23
C ARG A 65 -3.39 9.03 8.07
N PHE A 66 -3.21 9.27 9.36
CA PHE A 66 -4.32 9.54 10.28
C PHE A 66 -4.82 10.99 10.19
N ASP A 67 -6.07 11.20 10.56
CA ASP A 67 -6.66 12.52 10.72
C ASP A 67 -6.12 13.25 11.97
N GLY A 68 -5.96 14.57 11.81
CA GLY A 68 -5.56 15.46 12.89
C GLY A 68 -4.12 15.31 13.33
N ASP A 69 -3.74 16.11 14.33
CA ASP A 69 -2.42 16.05 14.94
C ASP A 69 -2.49 15.10 16.13
N ARG A 70 -1.96 13.88 15.96
CA ARG A 70 -1.83 12.88 17.02
C ARG A 70 -0.36 12.83 17.42
N ASP A 71 -0.05 12.63 18.70
CA ASP A 71 1.32 12.30 19.07
C ASP A 71 1.71 10.89 18.58
N ALA A 72 3.01 10.60 18.63
CA ALA A 72 3.55 9.34 18.11
C ALA A 72 3.00 8.11 18.86
N ASP A 73 2.82 8.20 20.18
CA ASP A 73 2.35 7.09 21.00
C ASP A 73 0.88 6.78 20.71
N ALA A 74 0.05 7.83 20.56
CA ALA A 74 -1.34 7.71 20.18
C ALA A 74 -1.49 7.11 18.77
N ARG A 75 -0.70 7.58 17.79
CA ARG A 75 -0.70 6.98 16.44
C ARG A 75 -0.31 5.52 16.48
N PHE A 76 0.75 5.17 17.20
CA PHE A 76 1.21 3.79 17.33
C PHE A 76 0.12 2.88 17.93
N GLY A 77 -0.54 3.33 19.00
CA GLY A 77 -1.63 2.58 19.62
C GLY A 77 -2.84 2.39 18.71
N VAL A 78 -3.17 3.38 17.86
CA VAL A 78 -4.23 3.24 16.84
C VAL A 78 -3.78 2.31 15.72
N ALA A 79 -2.55 2.46 15.22
CA ALA A 79 -1.99 1.63 14.15
C ALA A 79 -2.01 0.14 14.52
N LEU A 80 -1.64 -0.22 15.76
CA LEU A 80 -1.72 -1.60 16.24
C LEU A 80 -3.14 -2.18 16.19
N ARG A 81 -4.14 -1.41 16.65
CA ARG A 81 -5.55 -1.86 16.62
C ARG A 81 -6.08 -1.95 15.19
N LEU A 82 -5.73 -0.98 14.36
CA LEU A 82 -6.10 -0.95 12.96
C LEU A 82 -5.52 -2.15 12.20
N GLY A 83 -4.23 -2.47 12.41
CA GLY A 83 -3.58 -3.63 11.79
C GLY A 83 -4.31 -4.93 12.12
N ALA A 84 -4.58 -5.18 13.41
CA ALA A 84 -5.29 -6.39 13.83
C ALA A 84 -6.72 -6.48 13.25
N GLU A 85 -7.44 -5.36 13.15
CA GLU A 85 -8.78 -5.35 12.57
C GLU A 85 -8.76 -5.53 11.04
N LEU A 86 -7.75 -4.99 10.36
CA LEU A 86 -7.53 -5.24 8.94
C LEU A 86 -7.22 -6.71 8.69
N GLU A 87 -6.32 -7.32 9.46
CA GLU A 87 -6.00 -8.75 9.34
C GLU A 87 -7.24 -9.63 9.53
N ALA A 88 -8.04 -9.34 10.56
CA ALA A 88 -9.31 -10.03 10.79
C ALA A 88 -10.30 -9.82 9.63
N ALA A 89 -10.29 -8.64 9.00
CA ALA A 89 -11.14 -8.32 7.88
C ALA A 89 -10.69 -8.99 6.57
N VAL A 90 -9.39 -9.12 6.29
CA VAL A 90 -8.89 -9.66 5.00
C VAL A 90 -8.49 -11.14 5.08
N GLY A 91 -8.29 -11.68 6.28
CA GLY A 91 -7.91 -13.07 6.51
C GLY A 91 -6.44 -13.39 6.18
N ILE A 92 -5.62 -12.38 5.95
CA ILE A 92 -4.17 -12.45 5.72
C ILE A 92 -3.46 -11.42 6.60
N THR A 93 -2.17 -11.59 6.78
CA THR A 93 -1.25 -10.68 7.47
C THR A 93 -1.23 -9.30 6.81
N VAL A 94 -1.15 -8.24 7.63
CA VAL A 94 -1.15 -6.85 7.17
C VAL A 94 0.06 -6.13 7.74
N ASP A 95 0.95 -5.64 6.85
CA ASP A 95 2.04 -4.74 7.26
C ASP A 95 1.55 -3.30 7.16
N LEU A 96 1.35 -2.65 8.31
CA LEU A 96 0.80 -1.31 8.41
C LEU A 96 1.91 -0.27 8.62
N VAL A 97 2.03 0.68 7.68
CA VAL A 97 3.01 1.77 7.73
C VAL A 97 2.33 3.10 8.07
N ASP A 98 2.73 3.72 9.18
CA ASP A 98 2.39 5.12 9.47
C ASP A 98 3.23 6.08 8.61
N LEU A 99 2.59 6.73 7.64
CA LEU A 99 3.24 7.68 6.73
C LEU A 99 3.84 8.91 7.42
N GLU A 100 3.42 9.22 8.65
CA GLU A 100 4.01 10.29 9.44
C GLU A 100 5.37 9.92 10.04
N ALA A 101 5.54 8.65 10.42
CA ALA A 101 6.75 8.15 11.07
C ALA A 101 7.70 7.39 10.12
N ALA A 102 7.24 7.07 8.90
CA ALA A 102 7.98 6.26 7.95
C ALA A 102 9.26 6.96 7.46
N PRO A 103 10.38 6.22 7.31
CA PRO A 103 11.59 6.74 6.69
C PRO A 103 11.34 7.22 5.26
N LEU A 104 11.98 8.32 4.88
CA LEU A 104 11.73 9.00 3.61
C LEU A 104 11.94 8.11 2.36
N ARG A 105 12.93 7.21 2.40
CA ARG A 105 13.15 6.21 1.34
C ARG A 105 11.96 5.24 1.19
N LEU A 106 11.38 4.80 2.30
CA LEU A 106 10.20 3.94 2.29
C LEU A 106 8.99 4.69 1.74
N VAL A 107 8.78 5.94 2.17
CA VAL A 107 7.72 6.80 1.64
C VAL A 107 7.89 7.00 0.13
N GLY A 108 9.11 7.27 -0.34
CA GLY A 108 9.40 7.40 -1.78
C GLY A 108 8.98 6.15 -2.56
N ARG A 109 9.34 4.96 -2.08
CA ARG A 109 8.93 3.69 -2.69
C ARG A 109 7.41 3.50 -2.69
N ILE A 110 6.74 3.74 -1.55
CA ILE A 110 5.28 3.67 -1.44
C ILE A 110 4.65 4.57 -2.49
N LEU A 111 5.12 5.81 -2.62
CA LEU A 111 4.60 6.73 -3.61
C LEU A 111 4.82 6.23 -5.05
N THR A 112 5.91 5.56 -5.38
CA THR A 112 6.08 5.04 -6.75
C THR A 112 5.13 3.88 -7.09
N GLU A 113 4.76 3.07 -6.10
CA GLU A 113 4.07 1.79 -6.34
C GLU A 113 2.59 1.78 -5.93
N ARG A 114 2.11 2.83 -5.25
CA ARG A 114 0.81 2.83 -4.57
C ARG A 114 -0.41 2.67 -5.48
N LEU A 115 -1.41 1.98 -4.94
CA LEU A 115 -2.82 2.13 -5.29
C LEU A 115 -3.55 2.83 -4.14
N VAL A 116 -4.46 3.74 -4.47
CA VAL A 116 -5.20 4.49 -3.44
C VAL A 116 -6.37 3.65 -2.94
N LEU A 117 -6.42 3.39 -1.64
CA LEU A 117 -7.54 2.70 -0.99
C LEU A 117 -8.60 3.69 -0.49
N VAL A 118 -8.16 4.80 0.12
CA VAL A 118 -9.01 5.84 0.70
C VAL A 118 -8.41 7.22 0.40
N GLY A 119 -9.26 8.22 0.18
CA GLY A 119 -8.86 9.61 -0.06
C GLY A 119 -8.63 9.95 -1.53
N GLN A 120 -9.39 9.33 -2.46
CA GLN A 120 -9.22 9.49 -3.91
C GLN A 120 -9.18 10.94 -4.39
N ASP A 121 -9.99 11.80 -3.77
CA ASP A 121 -10.09 13.22 -4.10
C ASP A 121 -9.64 14.12 -2.94
N ASP A 122 -8.86 13.58 -1.99
CA ASP A 122 -8.42 14.33 -0.82
C ASP A 122 -7.25 15.28 -1.19
N PRO A 123 -7.38 16.60 -0.98
CA PRO A 123 -6.34 17.56 -1.32
C PRO A 123 -5.12 17.49 -0.39
N GLU A 124 -5.27 17.03 0.86
CA GLU A 124 -4.14 16.86 1.77
C GLU A 124 -3.26 15.69 1.32
N ARG A 125 -3.86 14.60 0.84
CA ARG A 125 -3.15 13.49 0.20
C ARG A 125 -2.30 14.00 -0.97
N VAL A 126 -2.89 14.73 -1.91
CA VAL A 126 -2.15 15.29 -3.06
C VAL A 126 -1.01 16.19 -2.59
N ALA A 127 -1.27 17.06 -1.62
CA ALA A 127 -0.24 17.94 -1.06
C ALA A 127 0.88 17.16 -0.35
N PHE A 128 0.53 16.09 0.38
CA PHE A 128 1.49 15.18 1.01
C PHE A 128 2.37 14.50 -0.04
N GLU A 129 1.77 13.91 -1.06
CA GLU A 129 2.47 13.23 -2.15
C GLU A 129 3.47 14.17 -2.84
N VAL A 130 3.05 15.39 -3.20
CA VAL A 130 3.93 16.39 -3.83
C VAL A 130 5.12 16.73 -2.94
N ARG A 131 4.89 16.99 -1.64
CA ARG A 131 5.97 17.32 -0.70
C ARG A 131 6.94 16.16 -0.52
N GLN A 132 6.41 14.96 -0.26
CA GLN A 132 7.21 13.78 0.03
C GLN A 132 7.97 13.29 -1.19
N PHE A 133 7.38 13.37 -2.39
CA PHE A 133 8.06 12.97 -3.61
C PHE A 133 9.28 13.85 -3.89
N LYS A 134 9.15 15.17 -3.69
CA LYS A 134 10.30 16.10 -3.80
C LYS A 134 11.41 15.71 -2.83
N LEU A 135 11.06 15.54 -1.55
CA LEU A 135 12.04 15.16 -0.52
C LEU A 135 12.71 13.82 -0.82
N ALA A 136 11.93 12.82 -1.25
CA ALA A 136 12.45 11.49 -1.56
C ALA A 136 13.42 11.50 -2.74
N VAL A 137 13.14 12.27 -3.79
CA VAL A 137 14.06 12.42 -4.94
C VAL A 137 15.38 13.08 -4.51
N ASP A 138 15.30 14.17 -3.74
CA ASP A 138 16.48 14.85 -3.21
C ASP A 138 17.29 13.89 -2.30
N PHE A 139 16.60 13.14 -1.43
CA PHE A 139 17.22 12.16 -0.55
C PHE A 139 17.92 11.03 -1.32
N GLU A 140 17.26 10.42 -2.29
CA GLU A 140 17.83 9.30 -3.07
C GLU A 140 19.07 9.75 -3.86
N HIS A 141 19.10 10.97 -4.37
CA HIS A 141 20.28 11.52 -5.04
C HIS A 141 21.52 11.47 -4.13
N HIS A 142 21.36 11.88 -2.86
CA HIS A 142 22.44 11.87 -1.88
C HIS A 142 22.72 10.47 -1.29
N ALA A 143 21.68 9.71 -0.99
CA ALA A 143 21.81 8.36 -0.42
C ALA A 143 22.53 7.40 -1.38
N ALA A 144 22.26 7.48 -2.69
CA ALA A 144 22.87 6.62 -3.68
C ALA A 144 24.39 6.80 -3.81
N GLU A 145 24.93 7.97 -3.47
CA GLU A 145 26.39 8.18 -3.44
C GLU A 145 27.03 7.48 -2.24
N LEU A 146 26.43 7.62 -1.05
CA LEU A 146 26.89 6.97 0.17
C LEU A 146 26.77 5.45 0.08
N ASP A 147 25.65 4.93 -0.43
CA ASP A 147 25.43 3.50 -0.64
C ASP A 147 26.53 2.91 -1.54
N ARG A 148 26.86 3.59 -2.65
CA ARG A 148 27.93 3.17 -3.56
C ARG A 148 29.31 3.18 -2.90
N ALA A 149 29.61 4.22 -2.11
CA ALA A 149 30.87 4.31 -1.40
C ALA A 149 31.03 3.18 -0.36
N LEU A 150 29.96 2.92 0.41
CA LEU A 150 29.93 1.84 1.40
C LEU A 150 30.08 0.46 0.75
N LEU A 151 29.32 0.16 -0.29
CA LEU A 151 29.41 -1.11 -1.03
C LEU A 151 30.81 -1.29 -1.62
N GLY A 152 31.42 -0.22 -2.15
CA GLY A 152 32.78 -0.24 -2.64
C GLY A 152 33.81 -0.55 -1.55
N ALA A 153 33.67 0.03 -0.35
CA ALA A 153 34.56 -0.24 0.79
C ALA A 153 34.40 -1.70 1.29
N MET A 154 33.17 -2.19 1.36
CA MET A 154 32.89 -3.59 1.71
C MET A 154 33.50 -4.58 0.71
N ALA A 155 33.43 -4.27 -0.60
CA ALA A 155 34.03 -5.10 -1.64
C ALA A 155 35.58 -5.13 -1.57
N ARG A 156 36.21 -4.10 -1.00
CA ARG A 156 37.66 -4.01 -0.82
C ARG A 156 38.17 -4.65 0.47
N GLY A 157 37.28 -4.99 1.41
CA GLY A 157 37.64 -5.63 2.68
C GLY A 157 38.16 -4.66 3.74
N ASP A 158 37.92 -3.35 3.59
CA ASP A 158 38.34 -2.33 4.55
C ASP A 158 37.42 -2.37 5.79
N ARG A 159 37.80 -3.12 6.83
CA ARG A 159 37.22 -3.05 8.19
C ARG A 159 38.29 -3.19 9.26
#